data_AF-A0A962F583-F1
#
_entry.id   AF-A0A962F583-F1
#
_cell.length_a   1.000
_cell.length_b   1.000
_cell.length_c   1.000
_cell.angle_alpha   90.00
_cell.angle_beta   90.00
_cell.angle_gamma   90.00
#
_symmetry.space_group_name_H-M   'P 1'
#
loop_
_entity.id
_entity.type
_entity.pdbx_description
1 polymer ?
#
loop_
_entity_poly.entity_id
_entity_poly.type
_entity_poly.pdbx_seq_one_letter_code
_entity_poly.pdbx_strand_id
1 'polypeptide(L)' 'MKSADNSFDKYIPDLQRTGAKLCGSGICAQRLVSSTLDIAQKKRWKKSKDLPTDAWLTMLMMQQYFSRAEESKNRLLH' A
#
# COMPACT_ATOMS: atom_id res chain seq x y z
N MET A 1 -6.64 8.45 -24.93
CA MET A 1 -5.68 8.41 -23.81
C MET A 1 -5.42 6.95 -23.49
N LYS A 2 -4.19 6.45 -23.68
CA LYS A 2 -3.84 5.07 -23.31
C LYS A 2 -3.89 5.00 -21.79
N SER A 3 -4.92 4.37 -21.23
CA SER A 3 -4.94 3.96 -19.83
C SER A 3 -3.63 3.22 -19.58
N ALA A 4 -2.80 3.76 -18.68
CA ALA A 4 -1.60 3.07 -18.25
C ALA A 4 -2.03 1.67 -17.82
N ASP A 5 -1.46 0.65 -18.44
CA ASP A 5 -1.61 -0.75 -18.04
C ASP A 5 -1.06 -0.86 -16.61
N ASN A 6 -1.92 -0.60 -15.62
CA ASN A 6 -1.54 -0.65 -14.22
C ASN A 6 -1.44 -2.13 -13.87
N SER A 7 -0.25 -2.69 -14.04
CA SER A 7 0.11 -4.09 -13.75
C SER A 7 -0.26 -4.58 -12.35
N PHE A 8 -0.77 -3.68 -11.49
CA PHE A 8 -1.19 -3.96 -10.14
C PHE A 8 -2.71 -4.00 -9.92
N ASP A 9 -3.54 -3.69 -10.93
CA ASP A 9 -5.00 -3.59 -10.78
C ASP A 9 -5.63 -4.87 -10.22
N LYS A 10 -5.11 -6.03 -10.64
CA LYS A 10 -5.56 -7.34 -10.15
C LYS A 10 -5.35 -7.58 -8.66
N TYR A 11 -4.48 -6.81 -7.98
CA TYR A 11 -4.24 -6.93 -6.54
C TYR A 11 -5.04 -5.93 -5.70
N ILE A 12 -5.73 -4.97 -6.33
CA ILE A 12 -6.50 -3.93 -5.63
C ILE A 12 -7.53 -4.53 -4.67
N PRO A 13 -8.34 -5.55 -5.04
CA PRO A 13 -9.34 -6.11 -4.13
C PRO A 13 -8.73 -6.69 -2.84
N ASP A 14 -7.60 -7.39 -2.95
CA ASP A 14 -6.92 -7.98 -1.78
C ASP A 14 -6.26 -6.94 -0.90
N LEU A 15 -5.63 -5.93 -1.51
CA LEU A 15 -5.07 -4.79 -0.80
C LEU A 15 -6.16 -3.99 -0.08
N GLN A 16 -7.34 -3.81 -0.70
CA GLN A 16 -8.47 -3.15 -0.05
C GLN A 16 -9.01 -3.95 1.14
N ARG A 17 -9.15 -5.28 1.01
CA ARG A 17 -9.56 -6.15 2.13
C ARG A 17 -8.58 -6.08 3.28
N THR A 18 -7.28 -6.14 2.99
CA THR A 18 -6.23 -6.08 4.01
C THR A 18 -6.16 -4.69 4.63
N GLY A 19 -6.23 -3.63 3.83
CA GLY A 19 -6.26 -2.24 4.30
C GLY A 19 -7.47 -1.95 5.18
N ALA A 20 -8.64 -2.52 4.87
CA ALA A 20 -9.83 -2.37 5.70
C ALA A 20 -9.67 -3.03 7.08
N LYS A 21 -9.01 -4.21 7.15
CA LYS A 21 -8.67 -4.86 8.42
C LYS A 21 -7.70 -4.03 9.26
N LEU A 22 -6.72 -3.38 8.64
CA LEU A 22 -5.75 -2.52 9.32
C LEU A 22 -6.39 -1.20 9.80
N CYS A 23 -7.14 -0.54 8.93
CA CYS A 23 -7.68 0.79 9.19
C CYS A 23 -9.01 0.81 9.96
N GLY A 24 -9.77 -0.28 9.98
CA GLY A 24 -11.15 -0.31 10.49
C GLY A 24 -12.16 0.50 9.65
N SER A 25 -11.76 1.08 8.51
CA SER A 25 -12.63 1.89 7.64
C SER A 25 -12.25 1.79 6.15
N GLY A 26 -13.26 1.86 5.28
CA GLY A 26 -13.07 1.77 3.82
C GLY A 26 -12.33 2.97 3.21
N ILE A 27 -12.55 4.18 3.74
CA ILE A 27 -11.91 5.40 3.24
C ILE A 27 -10.39 5.36 3.53
N CYS A 28 -9.98 4.98 4.74
CA CYS A 28 -8.57 4.83 5.07
C CYS A 28 -7.93 3.70 4.25
N ALA A 29 -8.64 2.58 4.07
CA ALA A 29 -8.17 1.49 3.22
C ALA A 29 -7.90 1.96 1.78
N GLN A 30 -8.84 2.66 1.14
CA GLN A 30 -8.63 3.19 -0.22
C GLN A 30 -7.43 4.13 -0.31
N ARG A 31 -7.28 5.06 0.65
CA ARG A 31 -6.13 5.97 0.69
C ARG A 31 -4.82 5.21 0.85
N LEU A 32 -4.79 4.21 1.73
CA LEU A 32 -3.62 3.38 1.98
C LEU A 32 -3.24 2.56 0.74
N VAL A 33 -4.22 1.96 0.06
CA VAL A 33 -4.01 1.23 -1.20
C VAL A 33 -3.47 2.15 -2.29
N SER A 34 -4.09 3.32 -2.50
CA SER A 34 -3.63 4.29 -3.51
C SER A 34 -2.17 4.70 -3.27
N SER A 35 -1.81 5.08 -2.03
CA SER A 35 -0.43 5.41 -1.69
C SER A 35 0.54 4.24 -1.88
N THR A 36 0.10 3.01 -1.56
CA THR A 36 0.90 1.80 -1.75
C THR A 36 1.20 1.56 -3.24
N LEU A 37 0.20 1.71 -4.10
CA LEU A 37 0.35 1.51 -5.55
C LEU A 37 1.27 2.58 -6.17
N ASP A 38 1.14 3.83 -5.75
CA ASP A 38 2.04 4.91 -6.20
C ASP A 38 3.50 4.61 -5.84
N ILE A 39 3.74 4.14 -4.61
CA ILE A 39 5.08 3.73 -4.16
C ILE A 39 5.56 2.51 -4.92
N ALA A 40 4.70 1.52 -5.13
CA ALA A 40 5.03 0.31 -5.88
C ALA A 40 5.40 0.62 -7.33
N GLN A 41 4.71 1.54 -8.00
CA GLN A 41 5.08 1.99 -9.34
C GLN A 41 6.46 2.64 -9.35
N LYS A 42 6.76 3.53 -8.38
CA LYS A 42 8.09 4.17 -8.24
C LYS A 42 9.20 3.18 -7.90
N LYS A 43 8.90 2.15 -7.10
CA LYS A 43 9.86 1.14 -6.62
C LYS A 43 9.86 -0.15 -7.45
N ARG A 44 9.11 -0.22 -8.56
CA ARG A 44 8.93 -1.43 -9.37
C ARG A 44 10.25 -2.08 -9.76
N TRP A 45 11.25 -1.26 -10.12
CA TRP A 45 12.59 -1.70 -10.52
C TRP A 45 13.47 -2.18 -9.35
N LYS A 46 13.09 -1.90 -8.11
CA LYS A 46 13.79 -2.30 -6.87
C LYS A 46 13.21 -3.56 -6.23
N LYS A 47 12.12 -4.11 -6.78
CA LYS A 47 11.53 -5.36 -6.30
C LYS A 47 12.51 -6.51 -6.58
N SER A 48 12.82 -7.32 -5.57
CA SER A 48 13.57 -8.57 -5.78
C SER A 48 12.79 -9.49 -6.73
N LYS A 49 13.50 -10.18 -7.63
CA LYS A 49 12.90 -11.14 -8.58
C LYS A 49 12.25 -12.33 -7.87
N ASP A 50 12.74 -12.66 -6.67
CA ASP A 50 12.31 -13.84 -5.91
C ASP A 50 11.05 -13.60 -5.07
N LEU A 51 10.64 -12.34 -4.90
CA LEU A 51 9.48 -12.01 -4.08
C LEU A 51 8.20 -11.99 -4.93
N PRO A 52 7.12 -12.71 -4.54
CA PRO A 52 5.83 -12.57 -5.20
C PRO A 52 5.31 -11.12 -5.13
N THR A 53 4.64 -10.67 -6.19
CA THR A 53 4.20 -9.26 -6.30
C THR A 53 3.15 -8.91 -5.25
N ASP A 54 2.23 -9.83 -4.98
CA ASP A 54 1.20 -9.74 -3.94
C ASP A 54 1.80 -9.60 -2.54
N ALA A 55 2.77 -10.44 -2.19
CA ALA A 55 3.48 -10.39 -0.91
C ALA A 55 4.22 -9.05 -0.74
N TRP A 56 4.92 -8.62 -1.80
CA TRP A 56 5.62 -7.34 -1.81
C TRP A 56 4.70 -6.14 -1.61
N LEU A 57 3.56 -6.10 -2.33
CA LEU A 57 2.58 -5.03 -2.20
C LEU A 57 1.97 -4.99 -0.79
N THR A 58 1.66 -6.16 -0.22
CA THR A 58 1.14 -6.28 1.15
C THR A 58 2.15 -5.76 2.17
N MET A 59 3.43 -6.14 2.04
CA MET A 59 4.51 -5.64 2.89
C MET A 59 4.65 -4.11 2.80
N LEU A 60 4.64 -3.55 1.58
CA LEU A 60 4.68 -2.10 1.37
C LEU A 60 3.51 -1.39 2.03
N MET A 61 2.30 -1.95 1.92
CA MET A 61 1.10 -1.40 2.53
C MET A 61 1.19 -1.40 4.06
N MET A 62 1.66 -2.51 4.66
CA MET A 62 1.88 -2.60 6.11
C MET A 62 2.93 -1.61 6.58
N GLN A 63 4.07 -1.49 5.88
CA GLN A 63 5.10 -0.49 6.20
C GLN A 63 4.51 0.93 6.20
N GLN A 64 3.73 1.30 5.19
CA GLN A 64 3.07 2.61 5.12
C GLN A 64 2.10 2.84 6.27
N TYR A 65 1.31 1.83 6.63
CA TYR A 65 0.37 1.92 7.74
C TYR A 65 1.10 2.17 9.07
N PHE A 66 2.13 1.39 9.37
CA PHE A 66 2.87 1.52 10.63
C PHE A 66 3.69 2.81 10.71
N SER A 67 4.33 3.25 9.62
CA SER A 67 5.02 4.54 9.61
C SER A 67 4.08 5.71 9.91
N ARG A 68 2.84 5.69 9.40
CA ARG A 68 1.83 6.72 9.72
C ARG A 68 1.34 6.64 11.15
N ALA A 69 1.18 5.44 11.70
CA ALA A 69 0.81 5.25 13.10
C ALA A 69 1.90 5.78 14.04
N GLU A 70 3.17 5.56 13.69
CA GLU A 70 4.33 6.03 14.43
C GLU A 70 4.50 7.57 14.35
N GLU A 71 4.35 8.16 13.16
CA GLU A 71 4.32 9.62 12.99
C GLU A 71 3.18 10.26 13.78
N SER A 72 1.99 9.67 13.76
CA SER A 72 0.84 10.17 14.52
C SER A 72 1.07 10.09 16.03
N LYS A 73 1.76 9.05 16.52
CA LYS A 73 2.13 8.92 17.93
C LYS A 73 3.17 9.97 18.33
N ASN A 74 4.21 10.17 17.52
CA ASN A 74 5.25 11.16 17.79
C ASN A 74 4.70 12.59 17.76
N ARG A 75 3.70 12.88 16.92
CA ARG A 75 3.05 14.20 16.88
C ARG A 75 2.21 14.54 18.12
N LEU A 76 1.76 13.54 18.87
CA LEU A 76 0.99 13.75 20.11
C LEU A 76 1.89 13.89 21.36
N LEU A 77 3.19 13.64 21.21
CA LEU A 77 4.18 13.71 22.28
C LEU A 77 5.01 15.01 22.23
N HIS A 78 4.80 15.85 21.21
CA HIS A 78 5.40 17.17 21.02
C HIS A 78 4.31 18.25 21.02
#